data_AF-V6JX80-F1
#
_entry.id   AF-V6JX80-F1
#
_cell.length_a   1.000
_cell.length_b   1.000
_cell.length_c   1.000
_cell.angle_alpha   90.00
_cell.angle_beta   90.00
_cell.angle_gamma   90.00
#
_symmetry.space_group_name_H-M   'P 1'
#
loop_
_entity.id
_entity.type
_entity.pdbx_description
1 polymer ?
#
loop_
_entity_poly.entity_id
_entity_poly.type
_entity_poly.pdbx_seq_one_letter_code
_entity_poly.pdbx_strand_id
1 'polypeptide(L)'
;MPDTRARPPEGRYGRSGAEATGGGSDRGLRSAGVVLGVVLLALVGWFGYSYVAGTEVSGSVVTFRKISDESVEVKLEVHKDADVTGVCTLRVLGSEGGVVGRKDVRIGSGAERVDPVVTVRTTGPAARLQLAGCHVATGG
;
A
#
# COMPACT_ATOMS: atom_id res chain seq x y z
N MET A 1 15.14 6.96 -73.56
CA MET A 1 15.26 6.96 -72.08
C MET A 1 16.72 7.19 -71.69
N PRO A 2 17.01 8.27 -70.96
CA PRO A 2 17.96 8.27 -69.85
C PRO A 2 17.25 8.63 -68.53
N ASP A 3 17.59 7.91 -67.46
CA ASP A 3 17.03 8.01 -66.11
C ASP A 3 17.33 9.38 -65.47
N THR A 4 16.30 10.21 -65.30
CA THR A 4 16.40 11.48 -64.57
C THR A 4 16.01 11.28 -63.11
N ARG A 5 16.93 10.78 -62.27
CA ARG A 5 16.90 11.13 -60.84
C ARG A 5 17.34 12.57 -60.69
N ALA A 6 16.41 13.49 -60.90
CA ALA A 6 16.59 14.91 -60.62
C ALA A 6 16.90 15.07 -59.13
N ARG A 7 18.14 15.48 -58.81
CA ARG A 7 18.51 15.89 -57.45
C ARG A 7 17.76 17.20 -57.15
N PRO A 8 17.02 17.27 -56.03
CA PRO A 8 16.21 18.45 -55.73
C PRO A 8 17.09 19.69 -55.49
N PRO A 9 16.61 20.89 -55.86
CA PRO A 9 17.38 22.13 -55.79
C PRO A 9 17.78 22.49 -54.35
N GLU A 10 19.08 22.69 -54.17
CA GLU A 10 19.71 22.99 -52.88
C GLU A 10 19.52 24.47 -52.54
N GLY A 11 19.01 24.77 -51.35
CA GLY A 11 18.79 26.14 -50.88
C GLY A 11 17.35 26.65 -50.88
N ARG A 12 16.37 25.88 -51.41
CA ARG A 12 14.94 26.18 -51.22
C ARG A 12 14.28 25.34 -50.13
N TYR A 13 14.79 24.14 -49.90
CA TYR A 13 14.44 23.34 -48.74
C TYR A 13 15.38 23.78 -47.62
N GLY A 14 14.91 24.66 -46.74
CA GLY A 14 15.57 24.87 -45.46
C GLY A 14 15.71 23.52 -44.79
N ARG A 15 16.95 23.01 -44.75
CA ARG A 15 17.42 21.89 -43.94
C ARG A 15 16.36 20.79 -43.75
N SER A 16 16.35 19.82 -44.67
CA SER A 16 15.72 18.52 -44.42
C SER A 16 16.09 18.07 -43.02
N GLY A 17 15.11 17.61 -42.24
CA GLY A 17 15.15 17.39 -40.79
C GLY A 17 16.16 16.34 -40.28
N ALA A 18 17.25 16.11 -41.00
CA ALA A 18 18.39 15.27 -40.65
C ALA A 18 19.57 16.06 -40.06
N GLU A 19 19.65 17.39 -40.24
CA GLU A 19 20.74 18.21 -39.67
C GLU A 19 20.33 19.03 -38.44
N ALA A 20 19.06 18.94 -37.98
CA ALA A 20 18.57 19.61 -36.77
C ALA A 20 18.65 18.72 -35.51
N THR A 21 19.18 17.51 -35.62
CA THR A 21 19.12 16.46 -34.58
C THR A 21 20.50 15.91 -34.19
N GLY A 22 21.51 16.78 -34.15
CA GLY A 22 22.83 16.34 -33.67
C GLY A 22 23.77 17.49 -33.33
N GLY A 23 24.03 17.69 -32.04
CA GLY A 23 25.23 18.43 -31.65
C GLY A 23 25.34 18.76 -30.17
N GLY A 24 24.48 19.65 -29.65
CA GLY A 24 24.71 20.28 -28.34
C GLY A 24 23.58 20.18 -27.31
N SER A 25 22.31 20.09 -27.74
CA SER A 25 21.16 20.22 -26.82
C SER A 25 20.63 18.89 -26.28
N ASP A 26 20.80 17.80 -27.02
CA ASP A 26 20.25 16.48 -26.65
C ASP A 26 20.94 15.84 -25.46
N ARG A 27 22.22 16.13 -25.23
CA ARG A 27 22.93 15.53 -24.10
C ARG A 27 22.40 16.06 -22.77
N GLY A 28 22.07 17.36 -22.71
CA GLY A 28 21.41 17.97 -21.56
C GLY A 28 20.01 17.42 -21.32
N LEU A 29 19.19 17.31 -22.38
CA LEU A 29 17.84 16.75 -22.26
C LEU A 29 17.84 15.26 -21.89
N ARG A 30 18.79 14.48 -22.41
CA ARG A 30 18.98 13.07 -22.03
C ARG A 30 19.42 12.93 -20.58
N SER A 31 20.40 13.73 -20.13
CA SER A 31 20.82 13.75 -18.72
C SER A 31 19.67 14.14 -17.80
N ALA A 32 18.95 15.21 -18.14
CA ALA A 32 17.80 15.68 -17.38
C ALA A 32 16.71 14.59 -17.31
N GLY A 33 16.40 13.94 -18.43
CA GLY A 33 15.45 12.83 -18.48
C GLY A 33 15.87 11.63 -17.63
N VAL A 34 17.16 11.26 -17.67
CA VAL A 34 17.69 10.18 -16.81
C VAL A 34 17.61 10.55 -15.34
N VAL A 35 18.02 11.76 -14.97
CA VAL A 35 17.93 12.25 -13.59
C VAL A 35 16.49 12.27 -13.12
N LEU A 36 15.57 12.81 -13.92
CA LEU A 36 14.14 12.86 -13.58
C LEU A 36 13.56 11.45 -13.44
N GLY A 37 13.95 10.53 -14.32
CA GLY A 37 13.53 9.12 -14.26
C GLY A 37 14.03 8.42 -13.00
N VAL A 38 15.30 8.62 -12.63
CA VAL A 38 15.87 8.06 -11.38
C VAL A 38 15.18 8.66 -10.15
N VAL A 39 14.95 9.98 -10.13
CA VAL A 39 14.23 10.64 -9.04
C VAL A 39 12.80 10.11 -8.93
N LEU A 40 12.10 9.95 -10.05
CA LEU A 40 10.74 9.40 -10.07
C LEU A 40 10.71 7.96 -9.52
N LEU A 41 11.64 7.10 -9.96
CA LEU A 41 11.73 5.73 -9.46
C LEU A 41 12.06 5.68 -7.97
N ALA A 42 12.96 6.55 -7.49
CA ALA A 42 13.26 6.67 -6.08
C ALA A 42 12.04 7.12 -5.26
N LEU A 43 11.27 8.09 -5.76
CA LEU A 43 10.03 8.53 -5.12
C LEU A 43 8.98 7.42 -5.09
N VAL A 44 8.75 6.73 -6.20
CA VAL A 44 7.79 5.60 -6.27
C VAL A 44 8.22 4.48 -5.33
N GLY A 45 9.50 4.12 -5.33
CA GLY A 45 10.06 3.12 -4.41
C GLY A 45 9.90 3.53 -2.95
N TRP A 46 10.19 4.79 -2.62
CA TRP A 46 10.04 5.34 -1.27
C TRP A 46 8.58 5.34 -0.82
N PHE A 47 7.67 5.91 -1.61
CA PHE A 47 6.25 5.95 -1.28
C PHE A 47 5.68 4.53 -1.16
N GLY A 48 6.00 3.63 -2.08
CA GLY A 48 5.59 2.23 -2.01
C GLY A 48 6.11 1.53 -0.75
N TYR A 49 7.40 1.70 -0.42
CA TYR A 49 8.00 1.14 0.79
C TYR A 49 7.36 1.70 2.05
N SER A 50 7.24 3.02 2.17
CA SER A 50 6.63 3.68 3.34
C SER A 50 5.17 3.29 3.55
N TYR A 51 4.42 3.03 2.48
CA TYR A 51 3.03 2.60 2.57
C TYR A 51 2.88 1.17 3.10
N VAL A 52 3.80 0.27 2.74
CA VAL A 52 3.79 -1.13 3.19
C VAL A 52 4.47 -1.30 4.55
N ALA A 53 5.54 -0.56 4.80
CA ALA A 53 6.28 -0.61 6.06
C ALA A 53 5.65 0.22 7.18
N GLY A 54 4.76 1.18 6.85
CA GLY A 54 4.08 2.04 7.82
C GLY A 54 2.97 1.38 8.64
N THR A 55 2.76 0.06 8.51
CA THR A 55 1.87 -0.69 9.40
C THR A 55 2.65 -1.12 10.65
N GLU A 56 3.02 -0.14 11.49
CA GLU A 56 3.67 -0.33 12.80
C GLU A 56 2.90 -1.29 13.74
N VAL A 57 1.66 -1.63 13.40
CA VAL A 57 0.85 -2.65 14.06
C VAL A 57 0.23 -3.58 13.01
N SER A 58 0.74 -4.81 12.93
CA SER A 58 0.19 -5.87 12.07
C SER A 58 -0.50 -6.92 12.92
N GLY A 59 -1.80 -7.09 12.74
CA GLY A 59 -2.60 -8.09 13.47
C GLY A 59 -3.06 -9.21 12.55
N SER A 60 -3.02 -10.44 13.02
CA SER A 60 -3.65 -11.60 12.38
C SER A 60 -4.62 -12.26 13.34
N VAL A 61 -5.75 -12.74 12.81
CA VAL A 61 -6.69 -13.56 13.58
C VAL A 61 -6.18 -15.00 13.53
N VAL A 62 -5.80 -15.54 14.68
CA VAL A 62 -5.28 -16.93 14.76
C VAL A 62 -6.39 -17.91 15.03
N THR A 63 -7.36 -17.57 15.86
CA THR A 63 -8.42 -18.51 16.23
C THR A 63 -9.74 -17.80 16.48
N PHE A 64 -10.79 -18.35 15.90
CA PHE A 64 -12.18 -17.96 16.09
C PHE A 64 -12.94 -19.15 16.68
N ARG A 65 -13.52 -18.99 17.87
CA ARG A 65 -14.40 -20.01 18.47
C ARG A 65 -15.73 -19.38 18.83
N LYS A 66 -16.82 -19.97 18.33
CA LYS A 66 -18.14 -19.67 18.87
C LYS A 66 -18.29 -20.31 20.24
N ILE A 67 -18.59 -19.48 21.24
CA ILE A 67 -18.92 -19.95 22.58
C ILE A 67 -20.45 -20.01 22.73
N SER A 68 -21.18 -19.11 22.05
CA SER A 68 -22.63 -19.15 21.91
C SER A 68 -23.11 -18.44 20.63
N ASP A 69 -24.43 -18.42 20.39
CA ASP A 69 -25.02 -17.71 19.26
C ASP A 69 -24.82 -16.18 19.33
N GLU A 70 -24.55 -15.65 20.52
CA GLU A 70 -24.34 -14.22 20.82
C GLU A 70 -22.93 -13.91 21.35
N SER A 71 -22.00 -14.88 21.35
CA SER A 71 -20.65 -14.66 21.84
C SER A 71 -19.59 -15.48 21.13
N VAL A 72 -18.48 -14.82 20.84
CA VAL A 72 -17.34 -15.41 20.12
C VAL A 72 -16.04 -15.08 20.84
N GLU A 73 -15.22 -16.10 21.05
CA GLU A 73 -13.85 -15.98 21.50
C GLU A 73 -12.94 -15.79 20.30
N VAL A 74 -12.06 -14.81 20.42
CA VAL A 74 -11.10 -14.46 19.39
C VAL A 74 -9.72 -14.45 20.01
N LYS A 75 -8.81 -15.25 19.45
CA LYS A 75 -7.38 -15.13 19.71
C LYS A 75 -6.75 -14.35 18.57
N LEU A 76 -6.20 -13.18 18.90
CA LEU A 76 -5.43 -12.37 17.96
C LEU A 76 -3.95 -12.65 18.19
N GLU A 77 -3.16 -12.54 17.14
CA GLU A 77 -1.72 -12.38 17.21
C GLU A 77 -1.41 -10.99 16.66
N VAL A 78 -0.82 -10.13 17.48
CA VAL A 78 -0.48 -8.75 17.12
C VAL A 78 1.03 -8.59 17.19
N HIS A 79 1.61 -8.11 16.09
CA HIS A 79 3.01 -7.69 15.99
C HIS A 79 3.05 -6.17 15.96
N LYS A 80 3.87 -5.58 16.82
CA LYS A 80 4.10 -4.15 16.94
C LYS A 80 5.49 -3.89 17.52
N ASP A 81 5.95 -2.65 17.50
CA ASP A 81 7.14 -2.30 18.28
C ASP A 81 6.86 -2.35 19.79
N ALA A 82 7.88 -2.68 20.59
CA ALA A 82 7.73 -2.85 22.04
C ALA A 82 7.16 -1.59 22.71
N ASP A 83 7.59 -0.41 22.27
CA ASP A 83 7.27 0.88 22.89
C ASP A 83 5.92 1.46 22.44
N VAL A 84 5.30 0.85 21.43
CA VAL A 84 4.06 1.34 20.82
C VAL A 84 2.84 0.76 21.54
N THR A 85 1.84 1.60 21.81
CA THR A 85 0.49 1.12 22.20
C THR A 85 -0.37 1.08 20.94
N GLY A 86 -1.11 -0.01 20.72
CA GLY A 86 -1.94 -0.20 19.53
C GLY A 86 -3.42 -0.36 19.86
N VAL A 87 -4.29 0.00 18.92
CA VAL A 87 -5.72 -0.33 18.95
C VAL A 87 -6.08 -1.13 17.71
N CYS A 88 -6.58 -2.35 17.92
CA CYS A 88 -7.05 -3.22 16.86
C CYS A 88 -8.58 -3.28 16.87
N THR A 89 -9.21 -2.99 15.73
CA THR A 89 -10.66 -3.06 15.56
C THR A 89 -11.06 -4.40 14.96
N LEU A 90 -11.90 -5.14 15.68
CA LEU A 90 -12.49 -6.40 15.22
C LEU A 90 -13.93 -6.21 14.79
N ARG A 91 -14.32 -6.88 13.70
CA ARG A 91 -15.69 -6.96 13.22
C ARG A 91 -16.09 -8.42 13.05
N VAL A 92 -17.22 -8.78 13.64
CA VAL A 92 -17.87 -10.08 13.44
C VAL A 92 -18.97 -9.88 12.42
N LEU A 93 -18.97 -10.69 11.37
CA LEU A 93 -19.93 -10.65 10.28
C LEU A 93 -20.86 -11.86 10.36
N GLY A 94 -22.15 -11.65 10.11
CA GLY A 94 -23.14 -12.71 9.91
C GLY A 94 -23.01 -13.37 8.53
N SER A 95 -23.88 -14.34 8.24
CA SER A 95 -23.90 -15.07 6.95
C SER A 95 -24.05 -14.12 5.76
N GLU A 96 -24.95 -13.14 5.90
CA GLU A 96 -25.26 -12.09 4.91
C GLU A 96 -24.19 -11.00 4.82
N GLY A 97 -23.09 -11.11 5.57
CA GLY A 97 -22.00 -10.13 5.57
C GLY A 97 -22.27 -8.87 6.42
N GLY A 98 -23.45 -8.73 7.02
CA GLY A 98 -23.74 -7.66 7.98
C GLY A 98 -22.92 -7.77 9.26
N VAL A 99 -22.50 -6.62 9.82
CA VAL A 99 -21.75 -6.59 11.08
C VAL A 99 -22.69 -6.90 12.25
N VAL A 100 -22.46 -8.05 12.89
CA VAL A 100 -23.22 -8.49 14.08
C VAL A 100 -22.45 -8.27 15.37
N GLY A 101 -21.19 -7.84 15.31
CA GLY A 101 -20.41 -7.50 16.49
C GLY A 101 -19.20 -6.65 16.14
N ARG A 102 -18.85 -5.71 17.02
CA ARG A 102 -17.64 -4.90 16.90
C ARG A 102 -16.98 -4.78 18.26
N LYS A 103 -15.66 -4.90 18.28
CA LYS A 103 -14.86 -4.68 19.49
C LYS A 103 -13.53 -4.03 19.15
N ASP A 104 -13.21 -2.97 19.87
CA ASP A 104 -11.90 -2.33 19.80
C ASP A 104 -11.05 -2.88 20.95
N VAL A 105 -9.89 -3.44 20.62
CA VAL A 105 -8.97 -4.09 21.56
C VAL A 105 -7.75 -3.20 21.70
N ARG A 106 -7.48 -2.74 22.93
CA ARG A 106 -6.25 -2.01 23.25
C ARG A 106 -5.13 -3.01 23.57
N ILE A 107 -3.99 -2.82 22.93
CA ILE A 107 -2.76 -3.60 23.12
C ILE A 107 -1.75 -2.67 23.77
N GLY A 108 -1.39 -2.97 25.01
CA GLY A 108 -0.40 -2.19 25.77
C GLY A 108 1.03 -2.32 25.20
N SER A 109 1.90 -1.40 25.61
CA SER A 109 3.35 -1.48 25.35
C SER A 109 4.02 -2.59 26.17
N GLY A 110 5.25 -2.95 25.81
CA GLY A 110 6.13 -3.86 26.56
C GLY A 110 6.46 -5.19 25.87
N ALA A 111 5.73 -5.57 24.82
CA ALA A 111 6.04 -6.76 24.01
C ALA A 111 5.82 -6.49 22.53
N GLU A 112 6.72 -7.03 21.70
CA GLU A 112 6.63 -6.91 20.24
C GLU A 112 5.61 -7.87 19.63
N ARG A 113 5.36 -9.00 20.31
CA ARG A 113 4.33 -9.98 19.94
C ARG A 113 3.38 -10.20 21.12
N VAL A 114 2.08 -10.06 20.88
CA VAL A 114 1.05 -10.23 21.90
C VAL A 114 -0.08 -11.10 21.36
N ASP A 115 -0.52 -12.07 22.17
CA ASP A 115 -1.59 -13.01 21.81
C ASP A 115 -2.84 -12.86 22.70
N PRO A 116 -3.56 -11.71 22.65
CA PRO A 116 -4.72 -11.50 23.52
C PRO A 116 -5.88 -12.40 23.11
N VAL A 117 -6.51 -13.02 24.10
CA VAL A 117 -7.79 -13.72 23.95
C VAL A 117 -8.89 -12.77 24.39
N VAL A 118 -9.82 -12.46 23.49
CA VAL A 118 -10.92 -11.53 23.75
C VAL A 118 -12.26 -12.14 23.38
N THR A 119 -13.24 -11.96 24.24
CA THR A 119 -14.63 -12.32 23.94
C THR A 119 -15.36 -11.12 23.34
N VAL A 120 -16.00 -11.32 22.19
CA VAL A 120 -16.84 -10.32 21.51
C VAL A 120 -18.29 -10.76 21.63
N ARG A 121 -19.16 -9.87 22.12
CA ARG A 121 -20.61 -10.10 22.07
C ARG A 121 -21.14 -9.76 20.69
N THR A 122 -22.05 -10.58 20.19
CA THR A 122 -22.72 -10.40 18.90
C THR A 122 -24.22 -10.25 19.10
N THR A 123 -24.85 -9.44 18.26
CA THR A 123 -26.31 -9.24 18.21
C THR A 123 -27.03 -10.32 17.39
N GLY A 124 -26.27 -11.27 16.82
CA GLY A 124 -26.78 -12.37 16.02
C GLY A 124 -25.69 -13.39 15.71
N PRO A 125 -26.02 -14.45 14.96
CA PRO A 125 -25.13 -15.55 14.70
C PRO A 125 -23.89 -15.11 13.92
N ALA A 126 -22.72 -15.29 14.53
CA ALA A 126 -21.45 -15.04 13.87
C ALA A 126 -21.21 -16.02 12.71
N ALA A 127 -20.68 -15.59 11.58
CA ALA A 127 -20.29 -16.48 10.48
C ALA A 127 -18.82 -16.30 10.11
N ARG A 128 -18.35 -15.04 10.10
CA ARG A 128 -16.97 -14.69 9.80
C ARG A 128 -16.46 -13.66 10.78
N LEU A 129 -15.16 -13.61 10.97
CA LEU A 129 -14.48 -12.57 11.72
C LEU A 129 -13.49 -11.86 10.81
N GLN A 130 -13.46 -10.53 10.89
CA GLN A 130 -12.56 -9.69 10.15
C GLN A 130 -11.82 -8.77 11.11
N LEU A 131 -10.50 -8.70 10.98
CA LEU A 131 -9.72 -7.60 11.53
C LEU A 131 -9.89 -6.40 10.60
N ALA A 132 -10.59 -5.37 11.06
CA ALA A 132 -10.82 -4.17 10.25
C ALA A 132 -9.55 -3.34 10.09
N GLY A 133 -8.66 -3.38 11.08
CA GLY A 133 -7.37 -2.73 11.06
C GLY A 133 -6.78 -2.59 12.46
N CYS A 134 -5.48 -2.37 12.51
CA CYS A 134 -4.76 -1.97 13.71
C CYS A 134 -4.07 -0.64 13.44
N HIS A 135 -4.08 0.24 14.42
CA HIS A 135 -3.41 1.53 14.35
C HIS A 135 -2.73 1.81 15.69
N VAL A 136 -1.71 2.68 15.66
CA VAL A 136 -1.12 3.18 16.89
C VAL A 136 -2.16 3.97 17.67
N ALA A 137 -2.22 3.74 18.98
CA ALA A 137 -2.97 4.58 19.88
C ALA A 137 -2.20 5.90 19.97
N THR A 138 -2.50 6.86 19.08
CA THR A 138 -1.99 8.22 19.24
C THR A 138 -2.54 8.73 20.57
N GLY A 139 -1.70 8.69 21.60
CA GLY A 139 -1.93 9.44 22.83
C GLY A 139 -2.01 10.91 22.45
N GLY A 140 -3.06 11.59 22.90
CA GLY A 140 -3.16 13.04 22.78
C GLY A 140 -2.07 13.78 23.54
#